data_AF-A0A535XRS7-F1
#
_entry.id   AF-A0A535XRS7-F1
#
_cell.length_a   1.000
_cell.length_b   1.000
_cell.length_c   1.000
_cell.angle_alpha   90.00
_cell.angle_beta   90.00
_cell.angle_gamma   90.00
#
_symmetry.space_group_name_H-M   'P 1'
#
loop_
_entity.id
_entity.type
_entity.pdbx_description
1 polymer ?
#
loop_
_entity_poly.entity_id
_entity_poly.type
_entity_poly.pdbx_seq_one_letter_code
_entity_poly.pdbx_strand_id
1 'polypeptide(L)'
;MTGIPFENVRLSYTHTHSGPSLGPTWLHEGDEMVPDYVNSLPHRLAGAAWQAQQALQPARLAAASASAAINVNRRLKLDSGRVVCGRNWSGFADRELKLIRIDDIDQRPIAVVVNYGAHPTIMGPPNQLITPDYPGVARRVVEHGSGRREHPR
;
A
#
# COMPACT_ATOMS: atom_id res chain seq x y z
N MET A 1 -14.60 -14.89 14.54
CA MET A 1 -15.20 -13.54 14.56
C MET A 1 -15.93 -13.22 13.26
N THR A 2 -15.32 -13.39 12.08
CA THR A 2 -15.98 -13.07 10.80
C THR A 2 -16.61 -14.28 10.08
N GLY A 3 -16.16 -15.50 10.38
CA GLY A 3 -16.62 -16.71 9.68
C GLY A 3 -16.13 -16.85 8.23
N ILE A 4 -15.23 -15.96 7.78
CA ILE A 4 -14.64 -16.01 6.44
C ILE A 4 -13.63 -17.18 6.40
N PRO A 5 -13.75 -18.13 5.45
CA PRO A 5 -12.80 -19.21 5.26
C PRO A 5 -11.39 -18.68 4.95
N PHE A 6 -10.35 -19.39 5.39
CA PHE A 6 -8.97 -18.94 5.27
C PHE A 6 -8.54 -18.76 3.80
N GLU A 7 -8.99 -19.63 2.92
CA GLU A 7 -8.77 -19.59 1.47
C GLU A 7 -9.34 -18.33 0.80
N ASN A 8 -10.30 -17.66 1.45
CA ASN A 8 -10.90 -16.42 0.98
C ASN A 8 -10.24 -15.17 1.58
N VAL A 9 -9.18 -15.33 2.38
CA VAL A 9 -8.44 -14.22 2.99
C VAL A 9 -7.14 -13.99 2.24
N ARG A 10 -6.93 -12.75 1.77
CA ARG A 10 -5.66 -12.30 1.19
C ARG A 10 -5.11 -11.13 1.97
N LEU A 11 -3.86 -11.25 2.40
CA LEU A 11 -3.08 -10.16 2.98
C LEU A 11 -2.17 -9.56 1.91
N SER A 12 -2.05 -8.24 1.91
CA SER A 12 -1.18 -7.50 0.97
C SER A 12 -0.61 -6.28 1.68
N TYR A 13 0.60 -5.88 1.27
CA TYR A 13 1.35 -4.81 1.89
C TYR A 13 1.66 -3.76 0.84
N THR A 14 1.64 -2.49 1.23
CA THR A 14 2.09 -1.39 0.36
C THR A 14 3.59 -1.42 0.12
N HIS A 15 4.33 -2.14 0.95
CA HIS A 15 5.79 -2.30 0.93
C HIS A 15 6.58 -1.07 1.38
N THR A 16 5.98 -0.15 2.17
CA THR A 16 6.70 1.02 2.73
C THR A 16 7.97 0.60 3.47
N HIS A 17 9.05 1.37 3.28
CA HIS A 17 10.32 1.22 4.00
C HIS A 17 10.40 2.09 5.27
N SER A 18 9.31 2.76 5.63
CA SER A 18 9.26 3.67 6.77
C SER A 18 8.29 3.18 7.87
N GLY A 19 8.33 1.88 8.13
CA GLY A 19 7.67 1.24 9.28
C GLY A 19 8.69 0.52 10.18
N PRO A 20 8.26 -0.02 11.33
CA PRO A 20 9.15 -0.78 12.21
C PRO A 20 9.78 -1.96 11.48
N SER A 21 11.06 -2.24 11.75
CA SER A 21 11.71 -3.44 11.23
C SER A 21 11.13 -4.68 11.91
N LEU A 22 10.60 -5.62 11.13
CA LEU A 22 10.01 -6.87 11.63
C LEU A 22 10.94 -8.08 11.46
N GLY A 23 12.15 -7.86 10.94
CA GLY A 23 13.14 -8.90 10.69
C GLY A 23 14.53 -8.50 11.18
N PRO A 24 15.54 -9.36 10.95
CA PRO A 24 16.92 -9.07 11.34
C PRO A 24 17.37 -7.72 10.78
N THR A 25 17.82 -6.86 11.69
CA THR A 25 18.26 -5.49 11.40
C THR A 25 19.56 -5.23 12.14
N TRP A 26 20.40 -4.36 11.58
CA TRP A 26 21.61 -3.83 12.22
C TRP A 26 21.32 -2.60 13.10
N LEU A 27 20.08 -2.09 13.07
CA LEU A 27 19.58 -1.02 13.92
C LEU A 27 18.73 -1.63 15.04
N HIS A 28 19.12 -1.42 16.29
CA HIS A 28 18.46 -1.99 17.48
C HIS A 28 17.72 -0.94 18.33
N GLU A 29 17.79 0.33 17.96
CA GLU A 29 17.11 1.40 18.67
C GLU A 29 15.60 1.28 18.46
N GLY A 30 14.83 1.21 19.56
CA GLY A 30 13.38 1.05 19.53
C GLY A 30 12.89 -0.39 19.34
N ASP A 31 13.78 -1.39 19.39
CA ASP A 31 13.43 -2.81 19.29
C ASP A 31 12.41 -3.23 20.36
N GLU A 32 12.43 -2.61 21.54
CA GLU A 32 11.47 -2.85 22.62
C GLU A 32 10.03 -2.49 22.24
N MET A 33 9.82 -1.60 21.27
CA MET A 33 8.49 -1.19 20.79
C MET A 33 7.93 -2.14 19.70
N VAL A 34 8.79 -2.92 19.05
CA VAL A 34 8.42 -3.79 17.93
C VAL A 34 7.48 -4.92 18.35
N PRO A 35 7.69 -5.64 19.47
CA PRO A 35 6.79 -6.71 19.91
C PRO A 35 5.35 -6.24 20.08
N ASP A 36 5.11 -5.11 20.73
CA ASP A 36 3.77 -4.57 20.94
C ASP A 36 3.12 -4.15 19.63
N TYR A 37 3.88 -3.54 18.72
CA TYR A 37 3.41 -3.23 17.38
C TYR A 37 2.95 -4.51 16.65
N VAL A 38 3.81 -5.53 16.59
CA VAL A 38 3.53 -6.83 15.93
C VAL A 38 2.32 -7.51 16.57
N ASN A 39 2.26 -7.60 17.89
CA ASN A 39 1.16 -8.20 18.64
C ASN A 39 -0.16 -7.45 18.41
N SER A 40 -0.12 -6.15 18.12
CA SER A 40 -1.31 -5.37 17.78
C SER A 40 -1.84 -5.62 16.37
N LEU A 41 -1.00 -6.07 15.42
CA LEU A 41 -1.39 -6.20 14.01
C LEU A 41 -2.55 -7.17 13.78
N PRO A 42 -2.56 -8.41 14.34
CA PRO A 42 -3.69 -9.33 14.17
C PRO A 42 -5.02 -8.71 14.62
N HIS A 43 -5.03 -7.99 15.74
CA HIS A 43 -6.23 -7.34 16.25
C HIS A 43 -6.71 -6.20 15.34
N ARG A 44 -5.79 -5.35 14.86
CA ARG A 44 -6.12 -4.26 13.93
C ARG A 44 -6.66 -4.79 12.60
N LEU A 45 -6.02 -5.83 12.05
CA LEU A 45 -6.43 -6.47 10.80
C LEU A 45 -7.79 -7.16 10.93
N ALA A 46 -7.99 -7.94 12.00
CA ALA A 46 -9.26 -8.60 12.27
C ALA A 46 -10.39 -7.58 12.55
N GLY A 47 -10.08 -6.48 13.23
CA GLY A 47 -11.01 -5.38 13.47
C GLY A 47 -11.45 -4.70 12.17
N ALA A 48 -10.52 -4.40 11.26
CA ALA A 48 -10.84 -3.84 9.95
C ALA A 48 -11.72 -4.79 9.11
N ALA A 49 -11.40 -6.09 9.11
CA ALA A 49 -12.22 -7.10 8.41
C ALA A 49 -13.63 -7.21 9.02
N TRP A 50 -13.74 -7.18 10.35
CA TRP A 50 -15.03 -7.20 11.05
C TRP A 50 -15.86 -5.95 10.75
N GLN A 51 -15.27 -4.76 10.80
CA GLN A 51 -15.95 -3.51 10.45
C GLN A 51 -16.47 -3.54 9.00
N ALA A 52 -15.68 -4.03 8.06
CA ALA A 52 -16.10 -4.19 6.67
C ALA A 52 -17.28 -5.18 6.53
N GLN A 53 -17.27 -6.27 7.31
CA GLN A 53 -18.37 -7.24 7.30
C GLN A 53 -19.66 -6.69 7.91
N GLN A 54 -19.58 -5.87 8.97
CA GLN A 54 -20.77 -5.23 9.55
C GLN A 54 -21.37 -4.18 8.63
N ALA A 55 -20.58 -3.61 7.72
CA ALA A 55 -21.00 -2.60 6.75
C ALA A 55 -21.36 -3.20 5.37
N LEU A 56 -21.62 -4.50 5.28
CA LEU A 56 -22.05 -5.15 4.04
C LEU A 56 -23.32 -4.51 3.51
N GLN A 57 -23.30 -4.14 2.24
CA GLN A 57 -24.41 -3.53 1.53
C GLN A 57 -24.37 -3.92 0.05
N PRO A 58 -25.49 -3.85 -0.67
CA PRO A 58 -25.49 -4.03 -2.12
C PRO A 58 -24.52 -3.07 -2.80
N ALA A 59 -23.69 -3.58 -3.71
CA ALA A 59 -22.64 -2.81 -4.37
C ALA A 59 -22.51 -3.17 -5.85
N ARG A 60 -21.98 -2.22 -6.62
CA ARG A 60 -21.58 -2.41 -8.02
C ARG A 60 -20.06 -2.34 -8.11
N LEU A 61 -19.47 -3.22 -8.92
CA LEU A 61 -18.03 -3.23 -9.17
C LEU A 61 -17.74 -2.76 -10.60
N ALA A 62 -16.70 -1.95 -10.74
CA ALA A 62 -16.10 -1.59 -12.01
C ALA A 62 -14.59 -1.78 -11.93
N ALA A 63 -13.98 -2.22 -13.04
CA ALA A 63 -12.54 -2.34 -13.17
C ALA A 63 -12.06 -1.45 -14.32
N ALA A 64 -10.90 -0.82 -14.15
CA ALA A 64 -10.27 -0.01 -15.18
C ALA A 64 -8.74 -0.14 -15.12
N SER A 65 -8.11 0.14 -16.26
CA SER A 65 -6.66 0.33 -16.37
C SER A 65 -6.36 1.72 -16.91
N ALA A 66 -5.22 2.27 -16.47
CA ALA A 66 -4.66 3.52 -16.95
C ALA A 66 -3.14 3.40 -17.07
N SER A 67 -2.48 4.41 -17.64
CA SER A 67 -1.03 4.50 -17.69
C SER A 67 -0.54 5.60 -16.75
N ALA A 68 0.47 5.32 -15.94
CA ALA A 68 1.14 6.28 -15.07
C ALA A 68 2.67 6.16 -15.20
N ALA A 69 3.33 7.31 -15.38
CA ALA A 69 4.77 7.40 -15.61
C ALA A 69 5.57 7.80 -14.35
N ILE A 70 5.15 7.33 -13.17
CA ILE A 70 5.75 7.69 -11.88
C ILE A 70 6.99 6.83 -11.58
N ASN A 71 6.96 5.53 -11.93
CA ASN A 71 8.03 4.59 -11.63
C ASN A 71 9.24 4.71 -12.59
N VAL A 72 10.36 4.08 -12.25
CA VAL A 72 11.51 3.94 -13.15
C VAL A 72 12.21 2.61 -12.86
N ASN A 73 12.81 2.00 -13.88
CA ASN A 73 13.61 0.80 -13.68
C ASN A 73 14.84 1.16 -12.83
N ARG A 74 15.05 0.44 -11.72
CA ARG A 74 16.15 0.71 -10.79
C ARG A 74 17.49 0.05 -11.16
N ARG A 75 17.56 -0.72 -12.26
CA ARG A 75 18.77 -1.44 -12.70
C ARG A 75 19.50 -0.61 -13.74
N LEU A 76 20.37 0.28 -13.27
CA LEU A 76 21.23 1.08 -14.13
C LEU A 76 22.54 0.35 -14.41
N LYS A 77 22.85 0.11 -15.68
CA LYS A 77 24.13 -0.44 -16.12
C LYS A 77 25.12 0.73 -16.32
N LEU A 78 26.24 0.70 -15.62
CA LEU A 78 27.33 1.65 -15.77
C LEU A 78 28.22 1.28 -16.97
N ASP A 79 29.08 2.19 -17.41
CA ASP A 79 30.04 1.96 -18.51
C ASP A 79 30.98 0.78 -18.23
N SER A 80 31.29 0.53 -16.95
CA SER A 80 32.07 -0.63 -16.51
C SER A 80 31.34 -1.97 -16.65
N GLY A 81 30.08 -1.97 -17.09
CA GLY A 81 29.21 -3.15 -17.15
C GLY A 81 28.53 -3.51 -15.83
N ARG A 82 28.94 -2.91 -14.70
CA ARG A 82 28.33 -3.13 -13.38
C ARG A 82 26.90 -2.59 -13.34
N VAL A 83 25.97 -3.36 -12.78
CA VAL A 83 24.60 -2.90 -12.52
C VAL A 83 24.48 -2.39 -11.09
N VAL A 84 23.97 -1.18 -10.93
CA VAL A 84 23.74 -0.54 -9.62
C VAL A 84 22.27 -0.19 -9.43
N CYS A 85 21.87 0.07 -8.18
CA CYS A 85 20.59 0.71 -7.91
C CYS A 85 20.67 2.18 -8.38
N GLY A 86 19.97 2.50 -9.45
CA GLY A 86 20.00 3.81 -10.10
C GLY A 86 18.87 3.97 -11.09
N ARG A 87 18.67 5.17 -11.63
CA ARG A 87 17.54 5.45 -12.54
C ARG A 87 17.89 5.05 -13.97
N ASN A 88 17.33 3.94 -14.45
CA ASN A 88 17.42 3.50 -15.84
C ASN A 88 16.14 3.90 -16.59
N TRP A 89 16.15 5.09 -17.20
CA TRP A 89 15.00 5.64 -17.93
C TRP A 89 14.66 4.89 -19.22
N SER A 90 15.67 4.25 -19.84
CA SER A 90 15.50 3.38 -21.01
C SER A 90 15.05 1.95 -20.66
N GLY A 91 15.09 1.58 -19.37
CA GLY A 91 14.75 0.23 -18.93
C GLY A 91 13.24 0.01 -18.85
N PHE A 92 12.82 -1.25 -18.96
CA PHE A 92 11.40 -1.62 -18.81
C PHE A 92 10.87 -1.18 -17.44
N ALA A 93 9.76 -0.46 -17.45
CA ALA A 93 8.96 -0.16 -16.28
C ALA A 93 7.50 -0.38 -16.65
N ASP A 94 6.81 -1.22 -15.90
CA ASP A 94 5.38 -1.41 -16.09
C ASP A 94 4.66 -0.11 -15.75
N ARG A 95 4.04 0.51 -16.75
CA ARG A 95 3.31 1.78 -16.60
C ARG A 95 1.84 1.56 -16.31
N GLU A 96 1.36 0.32 -16.34
CA GLU A 96 -0.04 0.04 -16.12
C GLU A 96 -0.42 0.23 -14.65
N LEU A 97 -1.41 1.09 -14.43
CA LEU A 97 -2.14 1.22 -13.18
C LEU A 97 -3.47 0.50 -13.37
N LYS A 98 -3.78 -0.45 -12.49
CA LYS A 98 -5.09 -1.12 -12.45
C LYS A 98 -5.86 -0.62 -11.26
N LEU A 99 -7.17 -0.45 -11.41
CA LEU A 99 -8.05 -0.08 -10.32
C LEU A 99 -9.35 -0.89 -10.34
N ILE A 100 -9.87 -1.17 -9.15
CA ILE A 100 -11.22 -1.67 -8.94
C ILE A 100 -11.94 -0.61 -8.11
N ARG A 101 -13.08 -0.13 -8.60
CA ARG A 101 -13.98 0.75 -7.89
C ARG A 101 -15.21 -0.03 -7.46
N ILE A 102 -15.59 0.16 -6.19
CA ILE A 102 -16.75 -0.46 -5.57
C ILE A 102 -17.65 0.68 -5.11
N ASP A 103 -18.84 0.78 -5.71
CA ASP A 103 -19.83 1.82 -5.42
C ASP A 103 -21.10 1.20 -4.82
N ASP A 104 -21.85 1.99 -4.05
CA ASP A 104 -23.21 1.64 -3.64
C ASP A 104 -24.18 1.70 -4.84
N ILE A 105 -25.45 1.36 -4.61
CA ILE A 105 -26.47 1.38 -5.67
C ILE A 105 -26.76 2.79 -6.21
N ASP A 106 -26.43 3.83 -5.44
CA ASP A 106 -26.58 5.24 -5.78
C ASP A 106 -25.30 5.84 -6.42
N GLN A 107 -24.34 4.98 -6.79
CA GLN A 107 -23.05 5.33 -7.40
C GLN A 107 -22.09 6.11 -6.49
N ARG A 108 -22.28 6.06 -5.17
CA ARG A 108 -21.35 6.64 -4.19
C ARG A 108 -20.23 5.63 -3.87
N PRO A 109 -18.97 6.08 -3.76
CA PRO A 109 -17.84 5.18 -3.56
C PRO A 109 -17.81 4.56 -2.16
N ILE A 110 -17.81 3.23 -2.13
CA ILE A 110 -17.57 2.41 -0.94
C ILE A 110 -16.08 2.09 -0.81
N ALA A 111 -15.40 1.73 -1.89
CA ALA A 111 -13.97 1.42 -1.84
C ALA A 111 -13.31 1.58 -3.21
N VAL A 112 -12.01 1.86 -3.19
CA VAL A 112 -11.16 1.84 -4.38
C VAL A 112 -9.92 1.02 -4.06
N VAL A 113 -9.61 0.04 -4.90
CA VAL A 113 -8.38 -0.74 -4.84
C VAL A 113 -7.52 -0.34 -6.01
N VAL A 114 -6.27 0.07 -5.76
CA VAL A 114 -5.32 0.48 -6.79
C VAL A 114 -4.11 -0.43 -6.76
N ASN A 115 -3.67 -0.89 -7.93
CA ASN A 115 -2.44 -1.64 -8.13
C ASN A 115 -1.55 -0.91 -9.13
N TYR A 116 -0.33 -0.57 -8.69
CA TYR A 116 0.67 0.10 -9.53
C TYR A 116 2.08 -0.30 -9.07
N GLY A 117 2.91 -0.72 -10.03
CA GLY A 117 4.26 -1.24 -9.76
C GLY A 117 5.29 -0.15 -9.47
N ALA A 118 5.33 0.37 -8.23
CA ALA A 118 6.37 1.29 -7.76
C ALA A 118 6.85 0.91 -6.35
N HIS A 119 8.13 1.16 -6.08
CA HIS A 119 8.73 0.89 -4.79
C HIS A 119 8.55 2.11 -3.87
N PRO A 120 7.89 2.00 -2.71
CA PRO A 120 7.70 3.13 -1.79
C PRO A 120 8.94 3.41 -0.95
N THR A 121 9.90 4.08 -1.58
CA THR A 121 11.18 4.45 -0.98
C THR A 121 11.45 5.95 -1.16
N ILE A 122 10.42 6.78 -1.24
CA ILE A 122 10.59 8.22 -1.49
C ILE A 122 11.28 8.89 -0.30
N MET A 123 11.00 8.42 0.92
CA MET A 123 11.56 8.99 2.14
C MET A 123 13.09 8.84 2.23
N GLY A 124 13.64 7.77 1.65
CA GLY A 124 15.07 7.47 1.66
C GLY A 124 15.64 7.09 3.04
N PRO A 125 16.93 6.69 3.09
CA PRO A 125 17.58 6.20 4.31
C PRO A 125 17.61 7.17 5.52
N PRO A 126 17.73 8.50 5.34
CA PRO A 126 17.79 9.42 6.49
C PRO A 126 16.46 9.63 7.23
N ASN A 127 15.34 9.11 6.71
CA ASN A 127 14.04 9.34 7.33
C ASN A 127 13.91 8.59 8.66
N GLN A 128 13.53 9.31 9.71
CA GLN A 128 13.29 8.77 11.05
C GLN A 128 11.79 8.73 11.42
N LEU A 129 10.89 9.12 10.49
CA LEU A 129 9.46 9.17 10.75
C LEU A 129 8.75 7.91 10.26
N ILE A 130 7.78 7.43 11.04
CA ILE A 130 6.86 6.39 10.58
C ILE A 130 5.92 6.98 9.53
N THR A 131 5.89 6.39 8.34
CA THR A 131 5.03 6.86 7.26
C THR A 131 4.63 5.75 6.29
N PRO A 132 3.40 5.81 5.76
CA PRO A 132 2.98 4.92 4.68
C PRO A 132 3.63 5.23 3.32
N ASP A 133 4.55 6.21 3.23
CA ASP A 133 5.21 6.70 2.01
C ASP A 133 4.16 7.15 0.96
N TYR A 134 4.51 7.20 -0.33
CA TYR A 134 3.61 7.63 -1.39
C TYR A 134 2.31 6.82 -1.47
N PRO A 135 2.24 5.50 -1.17
CA PRO A 135 0.98 4.78 -1.20
C PRO A 135 -0.05 5.36 -0.22
N GLY A 136 0.38 5.83 0.96
CA GLY A 136 -0.52 6.48 1.90
C GLY A 136 -0.99 7.86 1.45
N VAL A 137 -0.11 8.62 0.77
CA VAL A 137 -0.49 9.90 0.14
C VAL A 137 -1.49 9.67 -0.99
N ALA A 138 -1.25 8.68 -1.85
CA ALA A 138 -2.16 8.30 -2.93
C ALA A 138 -3.53 7.87 -2.37
N ARG A 139 -3.55 7.02 -1.34
CA ARG A 139 -4.79 6.65 -0.63
C ARG A 139 -5.56 7.89 -0.16
N ARG A 140 -4.88 8.81 0.54
CA ARG A 140 -5.50 10.04 1.07
C ARG A 140 -6.09 10.89 -0.06
N VAL A 141 -5.36 11.09 -1.15
CA VAL A 141 -5.85 11.87 -2.31
C VAL A 141 -7.08 11.22 -2.93
N VAL A 142 -7.10 9.90 -3.08
CA VAL A 142 -8.27 9.16 -3.60
C VAL A 142 -9.46 9.26 -2.64
N GLU A 143 -9.25 9.11 -1.33
CA GLU A 143 -10.31 9.25 -0.32
C GLU A 143 -10.95 10.65 -0.38
N HIS A 144 -10.14 11.71 -0.44
CA HIS A 144 -10.64 13.09 -0.57
C HIS A 144 -11.38 13.33 -1.88
N GLY A 145 -10.78 12.92 -3.01
CA GLY A 145 -11.37 13.13 -4.34
C GLY A 145 -12.66 12.34 -4.58
N SER A 146 -12.84 11.23 -3.86
CA SER A 146 -14.05 10.39 -3.91
C SER A 146 -15.15 10.83 -2.93
N GLY A 147 -14.91 11.87 -2.12
CA GLY A 147 -15.89 12.38 -1.16
C GLY A 147 -16.00 11.55 0.13
N ARG A 148 -15.09 10.60 0.35
CA ARG A 148 -14.98 9.86 1.62
C ARG A 148 -14.25 10.74 2.64
N ARG A 149 -14.90 11.08 3.75
CA ARG A 149 -14.26 11.82 4.85
C ARG A 149 -13.20 10.95 5.52
N GLU A 150 -12.07 11.54 5.89
CA GLU A 150 -11.04 10.86 6.68
C GLU A 150 -11.68 10.29 7.96
N HIS A 151 -11.42 9.01 8.26
CA HIS A 151 -11.60 8.53 9.62
C HIS A 151 -10.53 9.21 10.49
N PRO A 152 -10.89 9.87 11.60
CA PRO A 152 -9.89 10.36 12.55
C PRO A 152 -9.05 9.17 13.02
N ARG A 153 -7.73 9.34 12.97
CA ARG A 153 -6.75 8.33 13.39
C ARG A 153 -6.76 8.15 14.90
#